data_AF-A0A7R9SZD7-F1
#
_entry.id   AF-A0A7R9SZD7-F1
#
_cell.length_a   1.000
_cell.length_b   1.000
_cell.length_c   1.000
_cell.angle_alpha   90.00
_cell.angle_beta   90.00
_cell.angle_gamma   90.00
#
_symmetry.space_group_name_H-M   'P 1'
#
loop_
_entity.id
_entity.type
_entity.pdbx_description
1 polymer ?
#
loop_
_entity_poly.entity_id
_entity_poly.type
_entity_poly.pdbx_seq_one_letter_code
_entity_poly.pdbx_strand_id
1 'polypeptide(L)'
;RGRVAIAMLRAAMTSASVMSLGDVLCQALQARAAREGEDARGTAPRASASRRGLKTKDDAPRATARDARAGFEHDFERTARFFVVGAALHGPFFHVAFRALERAMGASTNAATVARKVAVGHTVLFPTYTAGFFFFMSALEGETMTAAYDR
;
A
#
# COMPACT_ATOMS: atom_id res chain seq x y z
N ARG A 1 11.01 29.77 5.63
CA ARG A 1 11.37 28.33 5.64
C ARG A 1 10.44 27.50 6.56
N GLY A 2 10.15 27.92 7.80
CA GLY A 2 9.30 27.14 8.74
C GLY A 2 7.88 26.79 8.25
N ARG A 3 7.15 27.70 7.59
CA ARG A 3 5.79 27.42 7.09
C ARG A 3 5.73 26.33 6.02
N VAL A 4 6.76 26.21 5.19
CA VAL A 4 6.84 25.18 4.14
C VAL A 4 7.11 23.82 4.78
N ALA A 5 8.03 23.75 5.74
CA ALA A 5 8.32 22.51 6.48
C ALA A 5 7.08 21.98 7.22
N ILE A 6 6.31 22.88 7.88
CA ILE A 6 5.07 22.50 8.55
C ILE A 6 4.02 21.99 7.54
N ALA A 7 3.88 22.64 6.39
CA ALA A 7 2.95 22.19 5.35
C ALA A 7 3.35 20.82 4.77
N MET A 8 4.64 20.58 4.55
CA MET A 8 5.14 19.28 4.08
C MET A 8 4.97 18.19 5.13
N LEU A 9 5.26 18.47 6.41
CA LEU A 9 5.04 17.52 7.49
C LEU A 9 3.56 17.13 7.61
N ARG A 10 2.65 18.10 7.51
CA ARG A 10 1.22 17.82 7.50
C ARG A 10 0.82 16.94 6.32
N ALA A 11 1.30 17.26 5.12
CA ALA A 11 1.04 16.46 3.92
C ALA A 11 1.58 15.02 4.05
N ALA A 12 2.78 14.87 4.59
CA ALA A 12 3.39 13.57 4.90
C ALA A 12 2.53 12.79 5.88
N MET A 13 2.15 13.40 7.01
CA MET A 13 1.35 12.72 8.03
C MET A 13 -0.05 12.33 7.54
N THR A 14 -0.75 13.24 6.84
CA THR A 14 -2.07 12.93 6.28
C THR A 14 -1.99 11.79 5.28
N SER A 15 -0.94 11.79 4.45
CA SER A 15 -0.74 10.76 3.44
C SER A 15 -0.40 9.41 4.07
N ALA A 16 0.49 9.40 5.07
CA ALA A 16 0.88 8.20 5.80
C ALA A 16 -0.34 7.53 6.44
N SER A 17 -1.19 8.32 7.10
CA SER A 17 -2.43 7.82 7.71
C SER A 17 -3.42 7.26 6.70
N VAL A 18 -3.63 7.95 5.56
CA VAL A 18 -4.55 7.49 4.51
C VAL A 18 -4.07 6.17 3.92
N MET A 19 -2.77 6.07 3.61
CA MET A 19 -2.20 4.86 3.02
C MET A 19 -2.21 3.69 3.98
N SER A 20 -1.85 3.89 5.26
CA SER A 20 -1.92 2.83 6.26
C SER A 20 -3.36 2.36 6.47
N LEU A 21 -4.34 3.27 6.51
CA LEU A 21 -5.74 2.92 6.68
C LEU A 21 -6.30 2.15 5.48
N GLY A 22 -5.96 2.59 4.26
CA GLY A 22 -6.31 1.88 3.04
C GLY A 22 -5.74 0.47 3.04
N ASP A 23 -4.52 0.31 3.56
CA ASP A 23 -3.91 -1.00 3.68
C ASP A 23 -4.64 -1.92 4.66
N VAL A 24 -4.96 -1.42 5.86
CA VAL A 24 -5.78 -2.17 6.84
C VAL A 24 -7.11 -2.60 6.24
N LEU A 25 -7.77 -1.72 5.49
CA LEU A 25 -9.03 -2.04 4.81
C LEU A 25 -8.85 -3.15 3.77
N CYS A 26 -7.81 -3.08 2.94
CA CYS A 26 -7.51 -4.12 1.96
C CYS A 26 -7.28 -5.48 2.62
N GLN A 27 -6.50 -5.52 3.69
CA GLN A 27 -6.26 -6.78 4.39
C GLN A 27 -7.53 -7.32 5.05
N ALA A 28 -8.39 -6.45 5.61
CA ALA A 28 -9.69 -6.85 6.15
C ALA A 28 -10.62 -7.43 5.06
N LEU A 29 -10.63 -6.84 3.86
CA LEU A 29 -11.40 -7.38 2.73
C LEU A 29 -10.87 -8.72 2.25
N GLN A 30 -9.54 -8.89 2.18
CA GLN A 30 -8.90 -10.16 1.81
C GLN A 30 -9.22 -11.26 2.81
N ALA A 31 -9.19 -10.97 4.12
CA ALA A 31 -9.56 -11.93 5.14
C ALA A 31 -11.04 -12.34 5.09
N ARG A 32 -11.93 -11.41 4.72
CA ARG A 32 -13.35 -11.72 4.50
C ARG A 32 -13.54 -12.63 3.29
N ALA A 33 -12.88 -12.32 2.17
CA ALA A 33 -12.94 -13.13 0.95
C ALA A 33 -12.37 -14.55 1.16
N ALA A 34 -11.30 -14.69 1.97
CA ALA A 34 -10.72 -15.98 2.28
C ALA A 34 -11.69 -16.89 3.05
N ARG A 35 -12.42 -16.34 4.02
CA ARG A 35 -13.43 -17.06 4.81
C ARG A 35 -14.60 -17.54 3.95
N GLU A 36 -15.12 -16.67 3.09
CA GLU A 36 -16.19 -17.05 2.14
C GLU A 36 -15.75 -18.19 1.20
N GLY A 37 -14.47 -18.20 0.80
CA GLY A 37 -13.88 -19.26 -0.02
C GLY A 37 -13.72 -20.60 0.71
N GLU A 38 -13.43 -20.60 2.01
CA GLU A 38 -13.35 -21.81 2.84
C GLU A 38 -14.74 -22.42 3.07
N ASP A 39 -15.75 -21.60 3.38
CA ASP A 39 -17.14 -22.05 3.56
C ASP A 39 -17.69 -22.69 2.29
N ALA A 40 -17.38 -22.11 1.12
CA ALA A 40 -17.74 -22.67 -0.18
C ALA A 40 -17.04 -24.01 -0.47
N ARG A 41 -15.77 -24.16 -0.10
CA ARG A 41 -15.01 -25.43 -0.28
C ARG A 41 -15.39 -26.50 0.74
N GLY A 42 -15.86 -26.13 1.93
CA GLY A 42 -16.38 -27.05 2.94
C GLY A 42 -17.65 -27.78 2.53
N THR A 43 -18.36 -27.26 1.52
CA THR A 43 -19.62 -27.83 1.00
C THR A 43 -19.41 -28.73 -0.23
N ALA A 44 -18.18 -28.85 -0.75
CA ALA A 44 -17.85 -29.74 -1.86
C ALA A 44 -17.40 -31.12 -1.36
N PRO A 45 -17.87 -32.25 -1.94
CA PRO A 45 -17.45 -33.58 -1.50
C PRO A 45 -15.95 -33.78 -1.78
N ARG A 46 -15.18 -33.99 -0.70
CA ARG A 46 -13.74 -34.29 -0.75
C ARG A 46 -13.49 -35.63 -1.43
N ALA A 47 -13.05 -35.60 -2.68
CA ALA A 47 -12.36 -36.72 -3.32
C ALA A 47 -10.84 -36.63 -3.04
N SER A 48 -10.27 -37.78 -2.73
CA SER A 48 -8.97 -38.08 -2.11
C SER A 48 -7.70 -37.87 -2.94
N ALA A 49 -6.59 -37.50 -2.28
CA ALA A 49 -5.17 -37.95 -2.47
C ALA A 49 -4.24 -37.00 -1.68
N SER A 50 -3.01 -37.27 -1.22
CA SER A 50 -2.18 -38.45 -0.94
C SER A 50 -0.90 -37.89 -0.25
N ARG A 51 -0.54 -38.44 0.91
CA ARG A 51 0.74 -38.50 1.66
C ARG A 51 1.94 -37.56 1.32
N ARG A 52 2.60 -37.05 2.38
CA ARG A 52 3.99 -37.35 2.89
C ARG A 52 5.01 -36.19 3.01
N GLY A 53 5.59 -36.03 4.21
CA GLY A 53 6.93 -35.45 4.55
C GLY A 53 7.00 -33.91 4.61
N LEU A 54 7.80 -33.19 5.42
CA LEU A 54 8.87 -33.49 6.39
C LEU A 54 9.11 -32.19 7.24
N LYS A 55 9.62 -32.32 8.47
CA LYS A 55 9.91 -31.28 9.50
C LYS A 55 10.91 -30.18 9.07
N THR A 56 10.84 -28.98 9.67
CA THR A 56 11.90 -28.28 10.48
C THR A 56 11.25 -27.09 11.23
N LYS A 57 11.04 -27.14 12.56
CA LYS A 57 11.76 -26.35 13.59
C LYS A 57 12.16 -24.92 13.18
N ASP A 58 11.34 -23.93 13.57
CA ASP A 58 11.72 -22.68 14.25
C ASP A 58 10.48 -21.79 14.46
N ASP A 59 9.53 -22.27 15.28
CA ASP A 59 8.37 -21.47 15.66
C ASP A 59 8.70 -20.68 16.92
N ALA A 60 9.18 -19.45 16.75
CA ALA A 60 9.05 -18.41 17.77
C ALA A 60 7.71 -17.70 17.53
N PRO A 61 6.63 -18.00 18.28
CA PRO A 61 5.43 -17.20 18.17
C PRO A 61 5.68 -15.92 18.96
N ARG A 62 6.17 -14.88 18.27
CA ARG A 62 6.05 -13.50 18.78
C ARG A 62 4.63 -13.02 18.54
N ALA A 63 3.68 -13.78 19.10
CA ALA A 63 2.31 -13.37 19.29
C ALA A 63 2.34 -12.21 20.30
N THR A 64 2.42 -10.98 19.81
CA THR A 64 2.18 -9.79 20.62
C THR A 64 0.68 -9.67 20.88
N ALA A 65 0.17 -10.52 21.77
CA ALA A 65 -0.87 -10.39 22.80
C ALA A 65 -2.05 -9.39 22.65
N ARG A 66 -2.36 -8.83 21.48
CA ARG A 66 -3.50 -7.90 21.28
C ARG A 66 -4.41 -8.20 20.09
N ASP A 67 -4.08 -9.15 19.20
CA ASP A 67 -4.89 -9.42 18.00
C ASP A 67 -5.97 -10.49 18.16
N ALA A 68 -6.10 -11.10 19.33
CA ALA A 68 -7.10 -12.14 19.57
C ALA A 68 -8.56 -11.64 19.69
N ARG A 69 -8.83 -10.32 19.60
CA ARG A 69 -10.20 -9.78 19.81
C ARG A 69 -11.01 -9.53 18.54
N ALA A 70 -10.46 -9.77 17.34
CA ALA A 70 -11.24 -9.63 16.10
C ALA A 70 -10.84 -10.59 14.97
N GLY A 71 -10.36 -11.81 15.26
CA GLY A 71 -10.26 -12.91 14.28
C GLY A 71 -9.52 -12.63 12.95
N PHE A 72 -8.75 -11.55 12.86
CA PHE A 72 -8.08 -11.12 11.63
C PHE A 72 -6.61 -10.98 11.96
N GLU A 73 -5.78 -11.83 11.36
CA GLU A 73 -4.32 -11.68 11.43
C GLU A 73 -3.93 -10.47 10.58
N HIS A 74 -3.55 -9.38 11.25
CA HIS A 74 -3.17 -8.14 10.60
C HIS A 74 -1.66 -8.11 10.34
N ASP A 75 -1.26 -7.89 9.09
CA ASP A 75 0.13 -7.68 8.73
C ASP A 75 0.52 -6.23 9.01
N PHE A 76 1.00 -6.00 10.23
CA PHE A 76 1.50 -4.69 10.68
C PHE A 76 2.76 -4.26 9.94
N GLU A 77 3.59 -5.20 9.46
CA GLU A 77 4.82 -4.88 8.75
C GLU A 77 4.50 -4.27 7.39
N ARG A 78 3.57 -4.89 6.65
CA ARG A 78 3.03 -4.34 5.41
C ARG A 78 2.39 -2.97 5.65
N THR A 79 1.55 -2.82 6.67
CA THR A 79 0.95 -1.51 7.02
C THR A 79 2.02 -0.45 7.32
N ALA A 80 3.11 -0.83 8.01
CA ALA A 80 4.21 0.08 8.31
C ALA A 80 4.95 0.53 7.05
N ARG A 81 5.18 -0.37 6.08
CA ARG A 81 5.74 0.00 4.77
C ARG A 81 4.87 1.04 4.07
N PHE A 82 3.54 0.81 4.00
CA PHE A 82 2.59 1.77 3.43
C PHE A 82 2.60 3.12 4.16
N PHE A 83 2.74 3.12 5.48
CA PHE A 83 2.89 4.34 6.26
C PHE A 83 4.17 5.10 5.89
N VAL A 84 5.31 4.41 5.81
CA VAL A 84 6.61 4.99 5.43
C VAL A 84 6.56 5.56 4.01
N VAL A 85 5.99 4.83 3.05
CA VAL A 85 5.81 5.32 1.68
C VAL A 85 4.89 6.55 1.66
N GLY A 86 3.83 6.54 2.46
CA GLY A 86 2.94 7.70 2.60
C GLY A 86 3.65 8.93 3.14
N ALA A 87 4.48 8.76 4.17
CA ALA A 87 5.21 9.86 4.80
C ALA A 87 6.36 10.38 3.94
N ALA A 88 7.16 9.48 3.34
CA ALA A 88 8.42 9.83 2.68
C ALA A 88 8.26 10.11 1.19
N LEU A 89 7.35 9.42 0.50
CA LEU A 89 7.18 9.51 -0.94
C LEU A 89 5.87 10.24 -1.30
N HIS A 90 4.72 9.68 -0.96
CA HIS A 90 3.42 10.17 -1.46
C HIS A 90 3.15 11.61 -0.99
N GLY A 91 3.22 11.88 0.32
CA GLY A 91 2.96 13.22 0.86
C GLY A 91 3.86 14.31 0.24
N PRO A 92 5.20 14.14 0.26
CA PRO A 92 6.11 15.09 -0.35
C PRO A 92 5.97 15.23 -1.87
N PHE A 93 5.81 14.11 -2.58
CA PHE A 93 5.66 14.08 -4.03
C PHE A 93 4.45 14.91 -4.46
N PHE A 94 3.27 14.64 -3.90
CA PHE A 94 2.06 15.36 -4.28
C PHE A 94 2.08 16.83 -3.85
N HIS A 95 2.70 17.15 -2.71
CA HIS A 95 2.86 18.55 -2.31
C HIS A 95 3.71 19.35 -3.31
N VAL A 96 4.81 18.77 -3.81
CA VAL A 96 5.68 19.44 -4.80
C VAL A 96 5.06 19.41 -6.19
N ALA A 97 4.55 18.25 -6.62
CA ALA A 97 3.96 18.03 -7.93
C ALA A 97 2.76 18.95 -8.19
N PHE A 98 1.80 19.03 -7.26
CA PHE A 98 0.65 19.91 -7.45
C PHE A 98 1.04 21.38 -7.44
N ARG A 99 2.03 21.79 -6.63
CA ARG A 99 2.53 23.17 -6.67
C ARG A 99 3.23 23.48 -7.99
N ALA A 100 3.99 22.55 -8.55
CA ALA A 100 4.59 22.71 -9.88
C ALA A 100 3.51 22.79 -10.97
N LEU A 101 2.49 21.94 -10.87
CA LEU A 101 1.34 21.89 -11.78
C LEU A 101 0.56 23.22 -11.78
N GLU A 102 0.29 23.76 -10.60
CA GLU A 102 -0.38 25.06 -10.41
C GLU A 102 0.45 26.22 -10.98
N ARG A 103 1.78 26.20 -10.81
CA ARG A 103 2.66 27.21 -11.42
C ARG A 103 2.68 27.12 -12.94
N ALA A 104 2.62 25.92 -13.50
CA ALA A 104 2.73 25.70 -14.95
C ALA A 104 1.42 26.02 -15.70
N MET A 105 0.25 25.75 -15.10
CA MET A 105 -1.05 25.93 -15.76
C MET A 105 -1.91 27.05 -15.19
N GLY A 106 -1.45 27.70 -14.12
CA GLY A 106 -2.17 28.76 -13.44
C GLY A 106 -3.29 28.24 -12.53
N ALA A 107 -3.70 29.10 -11.61
CA ALA A 107 -4.74 28.82 -10.61
C ALA A 107 -6.17 28.90 -11.17
N SER A 108 -6.34 29.00 -12.50
CA SER A 108 -7.65 29.11 -13.12
C SER A 108 -8.43 27.79 -13.03
N THR A 109 -9.73 27.89 -12.75
CA THR A 109 -10.67 26.77 -12.66
C THR A 109 -11.52 26.61 -13.92
N ASN A 110 -11.14 27.25 -15.03
CA ASN A 110 -11.86 27.07 -16.29
C ASN A 110 -11.75 25.61 -16.79
N ALA A 111 -12.75 25.15 -17.54
CA ALA A 111 -12.84 23.76 -17.98
C ALA A 111 -11.61 23.32 -18.79
N ALA A 112 -11.03 24.23 -19.58
CA ALA A 112 -9.83 23.97 -20.37
C ALA A 112 -8.59 23.72 -19.49
N THR A 113 -8.37 24.52 -18.45
CA THR A 113 -7.26 24.33 -17.50
C THR A 113 -7.46 23.08 -16.67
N VAL A 114 -8.69 22.75 -16.27
CA VAL A 114 -8.99 21.48 -15.59
C VAL A 114 -8.67 20.30 -16.51
N ALA A 115 -9.16 20.32 -17.75
CA ALA A 115 -8.88 19.26 -18.73
C ALA A 115 -7.37 19.10 -18.96
N ARG A 116 -6.63 20.20 -19.06
CA ARG A 116 -5.17 20.17 -19.20
C ARG A 116 -4.47 19.61 -17.95
N LYS A 117 -4.91 19.98 -16.75
CA LYS A 117 -4.40 19.46 -15.47
C LYS A 117 -4.62 17.96 -15.36
N VAL A 118 -5.81 17.49 -15.74
CA VAL A 118 -6.13 16.05 -15.79
C VAL A 118 -5.24 15.34 -16.81
N ALA A 119 -5.13 15.86 -18.03
CA ALA A 119 -4.30 15.25 -19.07
C ALA A 119 -2.84 15.10 -18.62
N VAL A 120 -2.23 16.15 -18.07
CA VAL A 120 -0.85 16.11 -17.52
C VAL A 120 -0.76 15.16 -16.31
N GLY A 121 -1.78 15.17 -15.46
CA GLY A 121 -1.92 14.23 -14.35
C GLY A 121 -1.79 12.78 -14.80
N HIS A 122 -2.61 12.39 -15.78
CA HIS A 122 -2.66 11.02 -16.29
C HIS A 122 -1.48 10.61 -17.18
N THR A 123 -0.90 11.53 -17.91
CA THR A 123 0.19 11.21 -18.85
C THR A 123 1.58 11.25 -18.20
N VAL A 124 1.76 12.07 -17.16
CA VAL A 124 3.08 12.31 -16.56
C VAL A 124 3.09 11.97 -15.07
N LEU A 125 2.22 12.61 -14.29
CA LEU A 125 2.31 12.52 -12.83
C LEU A 125 1.96 11.14 -12.29
N PHE A 126 0.83 10.56 -12.73
CA PHE A 126 0.39 9.25 -12.25
C PHE A 126 1.33 8.11 -12.68
N PRO A 127 1.76 7.99 -13.95
CA PRO A 127 2.72 6.94 -14.32
C PRO A 127 4.05 7.04 -13.56
N THR A 128 4.56 8.27 -13.40
CA THR A 128 5.81 8.52 -12.64
C THR A 128 5.64 8.17 -11.16
N TYR A 129 4.52 8.58 -10.56
CA TYR A 129 4.20 8.26 -9.18
C TYR A 129 4.08 6.74 -8.97
N THR A 130 3.35 6.05 -9.85
CA THR A 130 3.14 4.61 -9.78
C THR A 130 4.47 3.86 -9.87
N ALA A 131 5.35 4.24 -10.81
CA ALA A 131 6.69 3.65 -10.91
C ALA A 131 7.51 3.88 -9.64
N GLY A 132 7.51 5.10 -9.10
CA GLY A 132 8.21 5.43 -7.85
C GLY A 132 7.64 4.68 -6.64
N PHE A 133 6.32 4.54 -6.57
CA PHE A 133 5.63 3.81 -5.51
C PHE A 133 6.05 2.35 -5.49
N PHE A 134 5.99 1.65 -6.63
CA PHE A 134 6.40 0.26 -6.70
C PHE A 134 7.88 0.09 -6.41
N PHE A 135 8.75 0.95 -6.96
CA PHE A 135 10.18 0.92 -6.66
C PHE A 135 10.45 1.04 -5.15
N PHE A 136 9.79 1.99 -4.47
CA PHE A 136 10.00 2.22 -3.04
C PHE A 136 9.40 1.11 -2.18
N MET A 137 8.24 0.57 -2.56
CA MET A 137 7.65 -0.59 -1.90
C MET A 137 8.53 -1.82 -2.04
N SER A 138 9.01 -2.15 -3.25
CA SER A 138 9.92 -3.28 -3.47
C SER A 138 11.23 -3.13 -2.67
N ALA A 139 11.75 -1.91 -2.58
CA ALA A 139 12.93 -1.63 -1.74
C ALA A 139 12.66 -1.89 -0.24
N LEU A 140 11.45 -1.61 0.25
CA LEU A 140 11.05 -1.84 1.65
C LEU A 140 10.61 -3.27 1.95
N GLU A 141 10.10 -3.99 0.95
CA GLU A 141 9.73 -5.40 1.06
C GLU A 141 10.97 -6.30 1.08
N GLY A 142 12.12 -5.80 0.61
CA GLY A 142 13.36 -6.56 0.60
C GLY A 142 13.36 -7.74 -0.37
N GLU A 143 12.35 -7.83 -1.25
CA GLU A 143 12.35 -8.75 -2.38
C GLU A 143 13.44 -8.30 -3.37
N THR A 144 14.65 -8.77 -3.11
CA THR A 144 15.74 -8.76 -4.09
C THR A 144 15.28 -9.55 -5.31
N MET A 145 15.65 -9.13 -6.52
CA MET A 145 15.29 -9.79 -7.79
C MET A 145 15.56 -11.32 -7.80
N THR A 146 16.39 -11.79 -6.88
CA THR A 146 16.67 -13.19 -6.56
C THR A 146 15.44 -13.99 -6.08
N ALA A 147 14.55 -13.45 -5.24
CA ALA A 147 13.38 -14.18 -4.76
C ALA A 147 12.28 -14.36 -5.82
N ALA A 148 12.25 -13.49 -6.83
CA ALA A 148 11.33 -13.58 -7.97
C ALA A 148 11.81 -14.55 -9.07
N TYR A 149 13.10 -14.89 -9.09
CA TYR A 149 13.66 -15.89 -10.02
C TYR A 149 13.53 -17.32 -9.48
N ASP A 150 13.45 -17.50 -8.16
CA ASP A 150 13.31 -18.79 -7.49
C ASP A 150 11.83 -19.26 -7.30
N ARG A 151 10.86 -18.54 -7.86
CA ARG A 151 9.44 -18.95 -7.94
C ARG A 151 9.08 -19.42 -9.34
#